data_AF-A0A973HSW2-F1
#
_entry.id   AF-A0A973HSW2-F1
#
_cell.length_a   1.000
_cell.length_b   1.000
_cell.length_c   1.000
_cell.angle_alpha   90.00
_cell.angle_beta   90.00
_cell.angle_gamma   90.00
#
_symmetry.space_group_name_H-M   'P 1'
#
loop_
_entity.id
_entity.type
_entity.pdbx_description
1 polymer ?
#
loop_
_entity_poly.entity_id
_entity_poly.type
_entity_poly.pdbx_seq_one_letter_code
_entity_poly.pdbx_strand_id
1 'polypeptide(L)'
;MSESRLDAFEKNGFYVYDKPVLSAELVSDVHDAMHMIMNGENDTGMPARLDFWKPEDDPAALVKIDNPQCASKAITKLLKSPEMGAAVAAVTGAEMVQIWTTQLLYKPPQSDDGDKVQGVGWHQDWTYWNTNWKEGADLFTAWVAISDVKEESGPMKFIARSHSWQKPGGGNFWGDNSAKDFEVPEGEEWNEVTATMPSGALSVHDCHTLHGSGPNESSQARYSFALHMRSEKSFPLPGDPEFSRSSRIDDMDLCPIIYGDRIESAFTPQD
;
A
#
# COMPACT_ATOMS: atom_id res chain seq x y z
N MET A 1 -30.05 -4.31 8.40
CA MET A 1 -29.13 -3.27 7.91
C MET A 1 -27.88 -4.01 7.45
N SER A 2 -27.38 -3.75 6.23
CA SER A 2 -26.04 -4.24 5.84
C SER A 2 -24.99 -3.57 6.73
N GLU A 3 -23.95 -4.31 7.14
CA GLU A 3 -22.77 -3.76 7.83
C GLU A 3 -22.18 -2.61 6.99
N SER A 4 -21.80 -1.50 7.64
CA SER A 4 -21.17 -0.37 6.94
C SER A 4 -19.73 -0.73 6.55
N ARG A 5 -19.13 0.03 5.62
CA ARG A 5 -17.72 -0.18 5.24
C ARG A 5 -16.78 0.09 6.41
N LEU A 6 -17.10 1.12 7.20
CA LEU A 6 -16.38 1.47 8.42
C LEU A 6 -16.48 0.35 9.46
N ASP A 7 -17.68 -0.16 9.72
CA ASP A 7 -17.88 -1.26 10.69
C ASP A 7 -17.06 -2.49 10.28
N ALA A 8 -17.04 -2.82 8.99
CA ALA A 8 -16.26 -3.93 8.46
C ALA A 8 -14.74 -3.69 8.59
N PHE A 9 -14.26 -2.47 8.35
CA PHE A 9 -12.86 -2.10 8.51
C PHE A 9 -12.42 -2.15 9.98
N GLU A 10 -13.17 -1.52 10.89
CA GLU A 10 -12.89 -1.54 12.34
C GLU A 10 -12.92 -2.97 12.90
N LYS A 11 -13.79 -3.83 12.37
CA LYS A 11 -13.88 -5.22 12.81
C LYS A 11 -12.73 -6.08 12.30
N ASN A 12 -12.36 -5.95 11.01
CA ASN A 12 -11.44 -6.87 10.37
C ASN A 12 -10.00 -6.33 10.30
N GLY A 13 -9.81 -5.02 10.38
CA GLY A 13 -8.55 -4.31 10.09
C GLY A 13 -8.37 -3.95 8.62
N PHE A 14 -9.28 -4.39 7.74
CA PHE A 14 -9.23 -4.12 6.31
C PHE A 14 -10.61 -4.14 5.67
N TYR A 15 -10.68 -3.60 4.45
CA TYR A 15 -11.84 -3.66 3.56
C TYR A 15 -11.38 -3.85 2.12
N VAL A 16 -12.06 -4.70 1.35
CA VAL A 16 -11.75 -4.95 -0.06
C VAL A 16 -12.94 -4.54 -0.92
N TYR A 17 -12.72 -3.65 -1.89
CA TYR A 17 -13.72 -3.33 -2.89
C TYR A 17 -13.78 -4.43 -3.95
N ASP A 18 -14.98 -4.98 -4.19
CA ASP A 18 -15.24 -6.00 -5.22
C ASP A 18 -15.48 -5.41 -6.62
N LYS A 19 -15.47 -4.08 -6.74
CA LYS A 19 -15.73 -3.33 -7.97
C LYS A 19 -14.70 -2.22 -8.16
N PRO A 20 -14.42 -1.81 -9.41
CA PRO A 20 -13.54 -0.69 -9.68
C PRO A 20 -14.03 0.59 -9.01
N VAL A 21 -13.09 1.27 -8.34
CA VAL A 21 -13.27 2.63 -7.82
C VAL A 21 -12.77 3.64 -8.84
N LEU A 22 -11.70 3.28 -9.57
CA LEU A 22 -11.06 4.12 -10.58
C LEU A 22 -11.64 3.84 -11.97
N SER A 23 -11.56 4.83 -12.86
CA SER A 23 -11.95 4.66 -14.26
C SER A 23 -10.96 3.78 -15.02
N ALA A 24 -11.45 3.00 -15.98
CA ALA A 24 -10.60 2.17 -16.83
C ALA A 24 -9.57 3.00 -17.63
N GLU A 25 -9.92 4.23 -18.01
CA GLU A 25 -9.01 5.17 -18.69
C GLU A 25 -7.82 5.54 -17.78
N LEU A 26 -8.09 5.97 -16.54
CA LEU A 26 -7.03 6.32 -15.60
C LEU A 26 -6.13 5.12 -15.30
N VAL A 27 -6.73 3.94 -15.13
CA VAL A 27 -5.98 2.70 -14.88
C VAL A 27 -5.09 2.33 -16.06
N SER A 28 -5.57 2.49 -17.30
CA SER A 28 -4.78 2.26 -18.52
C SER A 28 -3.60 3.25 -18.61
N ASP A 29 -3.84 4.54 -18.40
CA ASP A 29 -2.78 5.57 -18.42
C ASP A 29 -1.70 5.27 -17.37
N VAL A 30 -2.11 4.85 -16.17
CA VAL A 30 -1.20 4.49 -15.08
C VAL A 30 -0.41 3.23 -15.41
N HIS A 31 -1.05 2.21 -16.01
CA HIS A 31 -0.37 0.99 -16.43
C HIS A 31 0.77 1.30 -17.42
N ASP A 32 0.52 2.14 -18.42
CA ASP A 32 1.54 2.56 -19.38
C ASP A 32 2.67 3.36 -18.70
N ALA A 33 2.32 4.22 -17.73
CA ALA A 33 3.31 4.93 -16.93
C ALA A 33 4.16 4.03 -16.04
N MET A 34 3.62 2.92 -15.52
CA MET A 34 4.41 1.94 -14.77
C MET A 34 5.49 1.34 -15.66
N HIS A 35 5.16 0.96 -16.89
CA HIS A 35 6.12 0.46 -17.87
C HIS A 35 7.21 1.48 -18.20
N MET A 36 6.82 2.72 -18.46
CA MET A 36 7.75 3.82 -18.71
C MET A 36 8.78 3.95 -17.56
N ILE A 37 8.30 4.04 -16.31
CA ILE A 37 9.18 4.22 -15.15
C ILE A 37 10.07 3.00 -14.92
N MET A 38 9.55 1.79 -15.10
CA MET A 38 10.33 0.55 -14.96
C MET A 38 11.49 0.46 -15.97
N ASN A 39 11.34 1.10 -17.14
CA ASN A 39 12.38 1.24 -18.15
C ASN A 39 13.33 2.44 -17.93
N GLY A 40 13.17 3.17 -16.82
CA GLY A 40 14.00 4.34 -16.48
C GLY A 40 13.58 5.64 -17.17
N GLU A 41 12.42 5.66 -17.82
CA GLU A 41 11.87 6.84 -18.50
C GLU A 41 11.02 7.69 -17.53
N ASN A 42 10.78 8.97 -17.90
CA ASN A 42 9.95 9.91 -17.13
C ASN A 42 9.33 10.97 -18.06
N ASP A 43 8.18 11.53 -17.65
CA ASP A 43 7.46 12.58 -18.40
C ASP A 43 7.37 13.94 -17.67
N THR A 44 7.95 14.01 -16.46
CA THR A 44 8.02 15.19 -15.59
C THR A 44 9.35 15.94 -15.70
N GLY A 45 10.39 15.30 -16.27
CA GLY A 45 11.76 15.79 -16.25
C GLY A 45 12.54 15.40 -14.98
N MET A 46 11.94 14.63 -14.06
CA MET A 46 12.58 14.10 -12.87
C MET A 46 12.52 12.56 -12.88
N PRO A 47 13.63 11.84 -12.66
CA PRO A 47 13.61 10.39 -12.62
C PRO A 47 12.96 9.87 -11.32
N ALA A 48 12.47 8.63 -11.37
CA ALA A 48 12.02 7.92 -10.19
C ALA A 48 13.21 7.51 -9.31
N ARG A 49 12.95 7.26 -8.02
CA ARG A 49 13.98 6.73 -7.12
C ARG A 49 14.10 5.22 -7.29
N LEU A 50 15.20 4.82 -7.92
CA LEU A 50 15.51 3.44 -8.34
C LEU A 50 16.43 2.72 -7.33
N ASP A 51 16.13 2.86 -6.04
CA ASP A 51 16.94 2.27 -4.96
C ASP A 51 16.84 0.73 -4.91
N PHE A 52 15.66 0.19 -5.24
CA PHE A 52 15.33 -1.24 -5.12
C PHE A 52 15.10 -1.92 -6.47
N TRP A 53 15.24 -1.19 -7.58
CA TRP A 53 15.07 -1.69 -8.93
C TRP A 53 15.86 -0.83 -9.92
N LYS A 54 16.51 -1.46 -10.88
CA LYS A 54 17.13 -0.82 -12.05
C LYS A 54 16.66 -1.50 -13.33
N PRO A 55 16.57 -0.80 -14.47
CA PRO A 55 16.14 -1.40 -15.73
C PRO A 55 17.01 -2.60 -16.18
N GLU A 56 18.26 -2.67 -15.72
CA GLU A 56 19.18 -3.77 -16.03
C GLU A 56 19.04 -4.99 -15.09
N ASP A 57 18.21 -4.91 -14.06
CA ASP A 57 17.96 -6.00 -13.12
C ASP A 57 17.17 -7.14 -13.78
N ASP A 58 17.12 -8.30 -13.11
CA ASP A 58 16.41 -9.48 -13.58
C ASP A 58 14.92 -9.16 -13.84
N PRO A 59 14.42 -9.27 -15.09
CA PRO A 59 13.02 -8.98 -15.42
C PRO A 59 12.04 -9.96 -14.76
N ALA A 60 12.53 -11.09 -14.25
CA ALA A 60 11.77 -12.04 -13.45
C ALA A 60 11.78 -11.71 -11.96
N ALA A 61 12.38 -10.60 -11.50
CA ALA A 61 12.34 -10.19 -10.10
C ALA A 61 11.10 -9.32 -9.78
N LEU A 62 10.68 -9.34 -8.51
CA LEU A 62 9.70 -8.39 -8.00
C LEU A 62 10.27 -6.98 -8.09
N VAL A 63 9.47 -6.06 -8.62
CA VAL A 63 9.85 -4.66 -8.79
C VAL A 63 9.12 -3.80 -7.77
N LYS A 64 9.90 -2.99 -7.06
CA LYS A 64 9.40 -1.97 -6.13
C LYS A 64 10.07 -0.64 -6.42
N ILE A 65 9.28 0.39 -6.69
CA ILE A 65 9.79 1.75 -6.95
C ILE A 65 9.07 2.73 -6.01
N ASP A 66 9.86 3.48 -5.24
CA ASP A 66 9.33 4.41 -4.24
C ASP A 66 9.14 5.81 -4.83
N ASN A 67 8.03 6.45 -4.45
CA ASN A 67 7.62 7.77 -4.92
C ASN A 67 7.62 7.96 -6.46
N PRO A 68 7.03 7.02 -7.22
CA PRO A 68 7.03 7.04 -8.69
C PRO A 68 6.30 8.26 -9.29
N GLN A 69 5.46 8.96 -8.51
CA GLN A 69 4.78 10.18 -8.91
C GLN A 69 5.73 11.33 -9.28
N CYS A 70 6.98 11.32 -8.80
CA CYS A 70 7.96 12.32 -9.23
C CYS A 70 8.31 12.18 -10.72
N ALA A 71 8.09 11.01 -11.32
CA ALA A 71 8.49 10.68 -12.69
C ALA A 71 7.33 10.56 -13.70
N SER A 72 6.08 10.53 -13.24
CA SER A 72 4.92 10.39 -14.12
C SER A 72 3.73 11.26 -13.74
N LYS A 73 3.25 12.05 -14.71
CA LYS A 73 2.01 12.82 -14.62
C LYS A 73 0.77 11.93 -14.47
N ALA A 74 0.74 10.76 -15.11
CA ALA A 74 -0.38 9.81 -14.98
C ALA A 74 -0.48 9.28 -13.54
N ILE A 75 0.66 8.96 -12.92
CA ILE A 75 0.71 8.56 -11.52
C ILE A 75 0.35 9.73 -10.61
N THR A 76 0.78 10.96 -10.91
CA THR A 76 0.31 12.14 -10.16
C THR A 76 -1.21 12.29 -10.21
N LYS A 77 -1.85 12.02 -11.36
CA LYS A 77 -3.33 12.03 -11.48
C LYS A 77 -3.97 10.96 -10.60
N LEU A 78 -3.41 9.74 -10.58
CA LEU A 78 -3.86 8.68 -9.68
C LEU A 78 -3.82 9.13 -8.21
N LEU A 79 -2.68 9.69 -7.78
CA LEU A 79 -2.50 10.17 -6.40
C LEU A 79 -3.37 11.38 -6.06
N LYS A 80 -4.04 12.00 -7.03
CA LYS A 80 -4.97 13.12 -6.83
C LYS A 80 -6.43 12.73 -7.17
N SER A 81 -6.75 11.43 -7.26
CA SER A 81 -8.12 10.96 -7.56
C SER A 81 -9.08 11.26 -6.40
N PRO A 82 -10.12 12.08 -6.62
CA PRO A 82 -11.14 12.34 -5.61
C PRO A 82 -12.02 11.11 -5.33
N GLU A 83 -12.24 10.24 -6.31
CA GLU A 83 -13.00 9.00 -6.13
C GLU A 83 -12.30 8.05 -5.16
N MET A 84 -10.98 7.92 -5.30
CA MET A 84 -10.15 7.16 -4.36
C MET A 84 -10.19 7.76 -2.96
N GLY A 85 -10.01 9.09 -2.84
CA GLY A 85 -10.08 9.78 -1.56
C GLY A 85 -11.42 9.56 -0.84
N ALA A 86 -12.54 9.72 -1.55
CA ALA A 86 -13.87 9.47 -1.02
C ALA A 86 -14.10 8.00 -0.63
N ALA A 87 -13.60 7.05 -1.44
CA ALA A 87 -13.70 5.62 -1.15
C ALA A 87 -12.92 5.23 0.09
N VAL A 88 -11.72 5.77 0.29
CA VAL A 88 -10.90 5.51 1.49
C VAL A 88 -11.53 6.16 2.71
N ALA A 89 -11.97 7.42 2.64
CA ALA A 89 -12.64 8.09 3.76
C ALA A 89 -13.93 7.38 4.19
N ALA A 90 -14.69 6.80 3.26
CA ALA A 90 -15.87 6.00 3.58
C ALA A 90 -15.56 4.68 4.32
N VAL A 91 -14.33 4.18 4.20
CA VAL A 91 -13.85 2.96 4.88
C VAL A 91 -13.24 3.29 6.24
N THR A 92 -12.47 4.38 6.33
CA THR A 92 -11.72 4.73 7.55
C THR A 92 -12.46 5.69 8.47
N GLY A 93 -13.48 6.40 7.96
CA GLY A 93 -14.16 7.46 8.70
C GLY A 93 -13.31 8.73 8.86
N ALA A 94 -12.18 8.84 8.16
CA ALA A 94 -11.28 9.98 8.25
C ALA A 94 -11.92 11.27 7.71
N GLU A 95 -11.64 12.38 8.38
CA GLU A 95 -12.03 13.72 7.92
C GLU A 95 -11.05 14.27 6.88
N MET A 96 -9.78 13.87 6.99
CA MET A 96 -8.72 14.17 6.02
C MET A 96 -8.02 12.87 5.63
N VAL A 97 -7.78 12.63 4.33
CA VAL A 97 -6.93 11.53 3.86
C VAL A 97 -5.75 12.12 3.11
N GLN A 98 -4.55 11.88 3.63
CA GLN A 98 -3.30 12.29 2.99
C GLN A 98 -2.47 11.07 2.60
N ILE A 99 -1.97 11.05 1.37
CA ILE A 99 -0.93 10.10 0.95
C ILE A 99 0.42 10.66 1.43
N TRP A 100 1.19 9.88 2.18
CA TRP A 100 2.51 10.32 2.67
C TRP A 100 3.67 9.52 2.06
N THR A 101 3.42 8.32 1.53
CA THR A 101 4.40 7.59 0.73
C THR A 101 3.74 6.61 -0.22
N THR A 102 4.38 6.33 -1.35
CA THR A 102 3.82 5.53 -2.46
C THR A 102 4.84 4.53 -2.95
N GLN A 103 4.38 3.32 -3.25
CA GLN A 103 5.17 2.26 -3.85
C GLN A 103 4.47 1.75 -5.10
N LEU A 104 5.14 1.81 -6.24
CA LEU A 104 4.79 1.02 -7.42
C LEU A 104 5.29 -0.40 -7.22
N LEU A 105 4.41 -1.37 -7.44
CA LEU A 105 4.68 -2.79 -7.25
C LEU A 105 4.33 -3.56 -8.52
N TYR A 106 5.32 -4.26 -9.08
CA TYR A 106 5.15 -5.20 -10.17
C TYR A 106 5.61 -6.58 -9.73
N LYS A 107 4.77 -7.59 -9.96
CA LYS A 107 5.07 -8.99 -9.65
C LYS A 107 5.00 -9.80 -10.95
N PRO A 108 6.14 -10.28 -11.49
CA PRO A 108 6.16 -11.07 -12.72
C PRO A 108 5.52 -12.45 -12.49
N PRO A 109 5.16 -13.18 -13.57
CA PRO A 109 4.89 -14.60 -13.50
C PRO A 109 6.05 -15.35 -12.83
N GLN A 110 5.74 -16.35 -12.02
CA GLN A 110 6.76 -17.21 -11.41
C GLN A 110 7.54 -17.94 -12.51
N SER A 111 8.87 -17.87 -12.43
CA SER A 111 9.76 -18.63 -13.31
C SER A 111 9.85 -20.09 -12.87
N ASP A 112 9.99 -21.01 -13.84
CA ASP A 112 10.18 -22.45 -13.59
C ASP A 112 11.50 -22.79 -12.86
N ASP A 113 12.44 -21.82 -12.78
CA ASP A 113 13.67 -21.93 -12.00
C ASP A 113 13.33 -21.82 -10.49
N GLY A 114 13.03 -22.97 -9.90
CA GLY A 114 12.43 -23.17 -8.57
C GLY A 114 13.19 -22.68 -7.33
N ASP A 115 14.09 -21.70 -7.46
CA ASP A 115 14.91 -21.16 -6.36
C ASP A 115 14.47 -19.77 -5.86
N LYS A 116 13.47 -19.12 -6.48
CA LYS A 116 13.03 -17.77 -6.08
C LYS A 116 11.56 -17.76 -5.63
N VAL A 117 11.34 -17.79 -4.31
CA VAL A 117 10.04 -17.46 -3.72
C VAL A 117 9.79 -15.96 -3.94
N GLN A 118 8.86 -15.60 -4.83
CA GLN A 118 8.50 -14.19 -5.12
C GLN A 118 7.31 -13.69 -4.29
N GLY A 119 7.21 -14.20 -3.06
CA GLY A 119 6.23 -13.77 -2.08
C GLY A 119 6.70 -12.53 -1.31
N VAL A 120 5.74 -11.84 -0.72
CA VAL A 120 5.98 -10.87 0.35
C VAL A 120 5.53 -11.58 1.63
N GLY A 121 6.47 -11.82 2.54
CA GLY A 121 6.20 -12.50 3.81
C GLY A 121 5.20 -11.75 4.68
N TRP A 122 4.64 -12.43 5.68
CA TRP A 122 3.71 -11.80 6.61
C TRP A 122 4.39 -10.67 7.39
N HIS A 123 3.76 -9.50 7.44
CA HIS A 123 4.25 -8.34 8.16
C HIS A 123 3.12 -7.38 8.55
N GLN A 124 3.46 -6.41 9.40
CA GLN A 124 2.67 -5.22 9.68
C GLN A 124 3.43 -4.01 9.14
N ASP A 125 2.70 -3.06 8.58
CA ASP A 125 3.25 -1.83 8.04
C ASP A 125 3.85 -0.95 9.17
N TRP A 126 3.22 -0.94 10.35
CA TRP A 126 3.66 -0.18 11.53
C TRP A 126 5.13 -0.46 11.91
N THR A 127 5.61 -1.69 11.70
CA THR A 127 6.99 -2.10 11.99
C THR A 127 8.04 -1.22 11.30
N TYR A 128 7.72 -0.63 10.14
CA TYR A 128 8.63 0.28 9.43
C TYR A 128 8.36 1.76 9.71
N TRP A 129 7.21 2.06 10.33
CA TRP A 129 6.66 3.41 10.41
C TRP A 129 6.73 4.00 11.81
N ASN A 130 6.94 3.17 12.83
CA ASN A 130 7.06 3.54 14.24
C ASN A 130 8.17 4.56 14.57
N THR A 131 9.11 4.81 13.66
CA THR A 131 10.12 5.88 13.78
C THR A 131 9.72 7.20 13.11
N ASN A 132 8.62 7.21 12.35
CA ASN A 132 8.15 8.37 11.59
C ASN A 132 6.90 9.00 12.23
N TRP A 133 6.16 8.23 13.02
CA TRP A 133 4.82 8.56 13.50
C TRP A 133 4.65 8.23 14.97
N LYS A 134 3.87 9.06 15.67
CA LYS A 134 3.55 8.84 17.08
C LYS A 134 2.73 7.57 17.26
N GLU A 135 2.97 6.85 18.36
CA GLU A 135 2.17 5.68 18.74
C GLU A 135 0.67 6.02 18.75
N GLY A 136 -0.15 5.15 18.14
CA GLY A 136 -1.58 5.39 17.97
C GLY A 136 -1.94 6.29 16.79
N ALA A 137 -0.98 6.63 15.92
CA ALA A 137 -1.27 7.29 14.65
C ALA A 137 -2.19 6.41 13.79
N ASP A 138 -3.24 7.04 13.27
CA ASP A 138 -4.22 6.43 12.37
C ASP A 138 -3.66 6.41 10.93
N LEU A 139 -2.87 5.36 10.68
CA LEU A 139 -2.18 5.08 9.43
C LEU A 139 -2.78 3.85 8.76
N PHE A 140 -2.95 3.92 7.45
CA PHE A 140 -3.53 2.84 6.66
C PHE A 140 -2.95 2.86 5.25
N THR A 141 -3.08 1.75 4.53
CA THR A 141 -2.62 1.62 3.15
C THR A 141 -3.82 1.37 2.26
N ALA A 142 -3.95 2.13 1.17
CA ALA A 142 -4.77 1.73 0.03
C ALA A 142 -3.91 0.95 -0.96
N TRP A 143 -4.21 -0.33 -1.16
CA TRP A 143 -3.59 -1.15 -2.18
C TRP A 143 -4.46 -1.13 -3.45
N VAL A 144 -3.93 -0.61 -4.55
CA VAL A 144 -4.68 -0.35 -5.78
C VAL A 144 -4.30 -1.36 -6.85
N ALA A 145 -5.29 -2.05 -7.41
CA ALA A 145 -5.12 -2.96 -8.53
C ALA A 145 -5.04 -2.19 -9.86
N ILE A 146 -3.94 -2.33 -10.60
CA ILE A 146 -3.79 -1.77 -11.96
C ILE A 146 -3.97 -2.88 -13.02
N SER A 147 -3.84 -4.14 -12.62
CA SER A 147 -4.27 -5.32 -13.37
C SER A 147 -5.35 -6.08 -12.61
N ASP A 148 -6.07 -6.99 -13.26
CA ASP A 148 -6.93 -7.93 -12.55
C ASP A 148 -6.09 -8.77 -11.58
N VAL A 149 -6.62 -8.98 -10.36
CA VAL A 149 -5.98 -9.77 -9.31
C VAL A 149 -6.87 -10.97 -9.01
N LYS A 150 -6.47 -12.12 -9.54
CA LYS A 150 -7.10 -13.42 -9.30
C LYS A 150 -6.35 -14.20 -8.23
N GLU A 151 -6.86 -15.37 -7.85
CA GLU A 151 -6.25 -16.21 -6.83
C GLU A 151 -4.81 -16.63 -7.18
N GLU A 152 -4.58 -16.95 -8.46
CA GLU A 152 -3.28 -17.32 -9.00
C GLU A 152 -2.34 -16.12 -9.18
N SER A 153 -2.83 -14.88 -9.13
CA SER A 153 -2.05 -13.67 -9.41
C SER A 153 -1.13 -13.26 -8.25
N GLY A 154 -1.02 -14.09 -7.22
CA GLY A 154 -0.40 -13.76 -5.94
C GLY A 154 -1.10 -12.59 -5.26
N PRO A 155 -2.40 -12.66 -4.94
CA PRO A 155 -3.15 -11.58 -4.31
C PRO A 155 -2.56 -11.19 -2.95
N MET A 156 -2.97 -10.02 -2.45
CA MET A 156 -2.80 -9.70 -1.03
C MET A 156 -3.64 -10.66 -0.19
N LYS A 157 -3.10 -11.05 0.95
CA LYS A 157 -3.82 -11.77 1.99
C LYS A 157 -3.73 -11.00 3.29
N PHE A 158 -4.82 -11.00 4.04
CA PHE A 158 -4.95 -10.34 5.33
C PHE A 158 -5.29 -11.37 6.41
N ILE A 159 -4.83 -11.16 7.63
CA ILE A 159 -5.33 -11.90 8.79
C ILE A 159 -6.42 -11.06 9.45
N ALA A 160 -7.66 -11.51 9.38
CA ALA A 160 -8.78 -10.79 9.97
C ALA A 160 -8.57 -10.58 11.48
N ARG A 161 -8.89 -9.37 11.96
CA ARG A 161 -8.76 -8.91 13.35
C ARG A 161 -7.34 -8.74 13.87
N SER A 162 -6.31 -9.05 13.06
CA SER A 162 -4.91 -8.98 13.50
C SER A 162 -4.41 -7.58 13.87
N HIS A 163 -5.06 -6.53 13.37
CA HIS A 163 -4.75 -5.14 13.73
C HIS A 163 -4.90 -4.84 15.24
N SER A 164 -5.73 -5.60 15.95
CA SER A 164 -5.90 -5.46 17.40
C SER A 164 -4.99 -6.37 18.22
N TRP A 165 -4.11 -7.17 17.58
CA TRP A 165 -3.21 -8.07 18.28
C TRP A 165 -2.04 -7.29 18.88
N GLN A 166 -1.80 -7.44 20.17
CA GLN A 166 -0.69 -6.77 20.84
C GLN A 166 0.62 -7.47 20.48
N LYS A 167 1.53 -6.76 19.79
CA LYS A 167 2.91 -7.20 19.51
C LYS A 167 3.00 -8.65 18.97
N PRO A 168 2.35 -8.97 17.84
CA PRO A 168 2.21 -10.36 17.39
C PRO A 168 3.54 -11.01 16.97
N GLY A 169 4.63 -10.25 16.81
CA GLY A 169 5.94 -10.76 16.42
C GLY A 169 6.64 -9.88 15.37
N GLY A 170 7.79 -10.34 14.88
CA GLY A 170 8.67 -9.59 13.97
C GLY A 170 8.61 -10.14 12.54
N GLY A 171 7.97 -9.38 11.65
CA GLY A 171 8.05 -9.61 10.21
C GLY A 171 8.75 -8.46 9.49
N ASN A 172 9.54 -8.78 8.47
CA ASN A 172 10.10 -7.85 7.49
C ASN A 172 9.55 -8.14 6.07
N PHE A 173 9.39 -7.11 5.23
CA PHE A 173 8.71 -7.16 3.92
C PHE A 173 9.45 -8.07 2.94
N TRP A 174 10.76 -8.19 3.14
CA TRP A 174 11.67 -9.00 2.34
C TRP A 174 12.05 -10.33 2.99
N GLY A 175 11.48 -10.68 4.14
CA GLY A 175 11.73 -11.98 4.76
C GLY A 175 10.76 -13.03 4.31
N ASP A 176 11.18 -14.28 4.46
CA ASP A 176 10.36 -15.48 4.30
C ASP A 176 9.48 -15.73 5.54
N ASN A 177 8.89 -14.66 6.09
CA ASN A 177 8.11 -14.75 7.32
C ASN A 177 6.83 -15.53 7.03
N SER A 178 6.69 -16.63 7.76
CA SER A 178 5.58 -17.56 7.70
C SER A 178 4.62 -17.30 8.87
N ALA A 179 3.45 -17.94 8.83
CA ALA A 179 2.49 -17.88 9.94
C ALA A 179 3.08 -18.33 11.29
N LYS A 180 4.14 -19.15 11.28
CA LYS A 180 4.79 -19.69 12.50
C LYS A 180 5.64 -18.66 13.22
N ASP A 181 5.97 -17.55 12.57
CA ASP A 181 6.81 -16.49 13.11
C ASP A 181 5.98 -15.48 13.93
N PHE A 182 4.66 -15.71 14.05
CA PHE A 182 3.73 -14.86 14.75
C PHE A 182 2.95 -15.64 15.82
N GLU A 183 2.74 -15.00 16.96
CA GLU A 183 1.90 -15.52 18.03
C GLU A 183 0.44 -15.10 17.80
N VAL A 184 -0.46 -16.09 17.73
CA VAL A 184 -1.91 -15.84 17.69
C VAL A 184 -2.41 -15.71 19.14
N PRO A 185 -3.00 -14.55 19.53
CA PRO A 185 -3.52 -14.35 20.88
C PRO A 185 -4.60 -15.35 21.28
N GLU A 186 -4.76 -15.60 22.58
CA GLU A 186 -5.84 -16.45 23.09
C GLU A 186 -7.21 -15.91 22.67
N GLY A 187 -8.03 -16.77 22.06
CA GLY A 187 -9.37 -16.43 21.57
C GLY A 187 -9.42 -15.85 20.16
N GLU A 188 -8.26 -15.66 19.51
CA GLU A 188 -8.16 -15.28 18.10
C GLU A 188 -7.76 -16.50 17.23
N GLU A 189 -7.94 -16.38 15.92
CA GLU A 189 -7.59 -17.42 14.95
C GLU A 189 -6.77 -16.82 13.80
N TRP A 190 -5.89 -17.62 13.20
CA TRP A 190 -5.21 -17.27 11.96
C TRP A 190 -6.19 -17.37 10.79
N ASN A 191 -7.07 -16.37 10.65
CA ASN A 191 -8.11 -16.31 9.64
C ASN A 191 -7.64 -15.53 8.41
N GLU A 192 -7.06 -16.24 7.44
CA GLU A 192 -6.62 -15.67 6.16
C GLU A 192 -7.80 -15.29 5.27
N VAL A 193 -7.79 -14.05 4.77
CA VAL A 193 -8.74 -13.55 3.78
C VAL A 193 -7.97 -13.09 2.54
N THR A 194 -8.26 -13.71 1.39
CA THR A 194 -7.64 -13.34 0.12
C THR A 194 -8.36 -12.17 -0.54
N ALA A 195 -7.61 -11.18 -1.00
CA ALA A 195 -8.12 -10.01 -1.71
C ALA A 195 -7.98 -10.16 -3.22
N THR A 196 -8.92 -10.88 -3.84
CA THR A 196 -9.11 -10.86 -5.29
C THR A 196 -9.96 -9.66 -5.69
N MET A 197 -9.56 -8.96 -6.75
CA MET A 197 -10.21 -7.72 -7.15
C MET A 197 -9.98 -7.41 -8.64
N PRO A 198 -10.94 -6.80 -9.33
CA PRO A 198 -10.76 -6.37 -10.72
C PRO A 198 -9.80 -5.18 -10.80
N SER A 199 -9.23 -4.96 -11.99
CA SER A 199 -8.45 -3.76 -12.28
C SER A 199 -9.25 -2.47 -11.96
N GLY A 200 -8.61 -1.52 -11.30
CA GLY A 200 -9.21 -0.27 -10.80
C GLY A 200 -9.90 -0.36 -9.45
N ALA A 201 -10.00 -1.55 -8.85
CA ALA A 201 -10.44 -1.72 -7.47
C ALA A 201 -9.28 -1.48 -6.47
N LEU A 202 -9.62 -1.39 -5.19
CA LEU A 202 -8.64 -1.23 -4.12
C LEU A 202 -9.05 -1.97 -2.85
N SER A 203 -8.07 -2.32 -2.02
CA SER A 203 -8.29 -2.64 -0.61
C SER A 203 -7.72 -1.54 0.27
N VAL A 204 -8.27 -1.39 1.48
CA VAL A 204 -7.71 -0.52 2.52
C VAL A 204 -7.40 -1.40 3.73
N HIS A 205 -6.20 -1.27 4.32
CA HIS A 205 -5.82 -1.99 5.54
C HIS A 205 -5.13 -1.08 6.55
N ASP A 206 -5.45 -1.30 7.83
CA ASP A 206 -4.78 -0.65 8.96
C ASP A 206 -3.30 -1.04 9.02
N CYS A 207 -2.44 -0.12 9.50
CA CYS A 207 -1.00 -0.35 9.58
C CYS A 207 -0.59 -1.53 10.48
N HIS A 208 -1.46 -1.96 11.39
CA HIS A 208 -1.28 -3.14 12.25
C HIS A 208 -1.91 -4.41 11.67
N THR A 209 -2.64 -4.36 10.57
CA THR A 209 -3.17 -5.59 9.97
C THR A 209 -2.02 -6.44 9.44
N LEU A 210 -1.90 -7.67 9.93
CA LEU A 210 -0.98 -8.65 9.37
C LEU A 210 -1.40 -8.98 7.95
N HIS A 211 -0.45 -8.83 7.02
CA HIS A 211 -0.68 -9.08 5.62
C HIS A 211 0.56 -9.59 4.92
N GLY A 212 0.34 -10.24 3.78
CA GLY A 212 1.38 -10.80 2.94
C GLY A 212 0.83 -11.05 1.54
N SER A 213 1.67 -11.57 0.66
CA SER A 213 1.25 -11.87 -0.71
C SER A 213 2.06 -13.03 -1.26
N GLY A 214 1.38 -14.10 -1.68
CA GLY A 214 2.03 -15.28 -2.26
C GLY A 214 2.72 -15.01 -3.60
N PRO A 215 3.41 -16.00 -4.19
CA PRO A 215 3.95 -15.89 -5.54
C PRO A 215 2.83 -15.67 -6.57
N ASN A 216 3.18 -15.12 -7.73
CA ASN A 216 2.26 -14.99 -8.86
C ASN A 216 2.42 -16.23 -9.76
N GLU A 217 1.51 -17.19 -9.61
CA GLU A 217 1.46 -18.44 -10.35
C GLU A 217 0.74 -18.30 -11.70
N SER A 218 0.25 -17.10 -12.01
CA SER A 218 -0.42 -16.81 -13.28
C SER A 218 0.58 -16.58 -14.42
N SER A 219 0.10 -16.69 -15.65
CA SER A 219 0.90 -16.37 -16.85
C SER A 219 1.02 -14.87 -17.14
N GLN A 220 0.39 -14.01 -16.34
CA GLN A 220 0.37 -12.56 -16.52
C GLN A 220 1.04 -11.87 -15.35
N ALA A 221 1.72 -10.76 -15.59
CA ALA A 221 2.25 -9.95 -14.49
C ALA A 221 1.13 -9.22 -13.72
N ARG A 222 1.34 -9.01 -12.43
CA ARG A 222 0.44 -8.24 -11.56
C ARG A 222 1.00 -6.83 -11.33
N TYR A 223 0.18 -5.83 -11.63
CA TYR A 223 0.52 -4.41 -11.51
C TYR A 223 -0.31 -3.77 -10.41
N SER A 224 0.35 -3.01 -9.54
CA SER A 224 -0.30 -2.46 -8.35
C SER A 224 0.44 -1.29 -7.73
N PHE A 225 -0.25 -0.57 -6.86
CA PHE A 225 0.36 0.40 -5.96
C PHE A 225 0.03 0.08 -4.51
N ALA A 226 1.00 0.30 -3.62
CA ALA A 226 0.72 0.50 -2.20
C ALA A 226 0.81 2.00 -1.89
N LEU A 227 -0.33 2.60 -1.59
CA LEU A 227 -0.46 4.01 -1.25
C LEU A 227 -0.62 4.12 0.26
N HIS A 228 0.44 4.53 0.94
CA HIS A 228 0.43 4.66 2.38
C HIS A 228 -0.12 6.02 2.76
N MET A 229 -1.14 5.99 3.60
CA MET A 229 -2.01 7.10 3.91
C MET A 229 -2.11 7.31 5.42
N ARG A 230 -2.67 8.45 5.78
CA ARG A 230 -2.90 8.87 7.16
C ARG A 230 -4.16 9.71 7.27
N SER A 231 -4.77 9.69 8.45
CA SER A 231 -5.83 10.64 8.80
C SER A 231 -5.32 11.89 9.49
N GLU A 232 -6.26 12.74 9.91
CA GLU A 232 -6.04 13.89 10.78
C GLU A 232 -5.55 13.52 12.19
N LYS A 233 -5.68 12.25 12.60
CA LYS A 233 -5.27 11.75 13.92
C LYS A 233 -3.83 11.23 13.95
N SER A 234 -3.10 11.40 12.86
CA SER A 234 -1.71 10.96 12.73
C SER A 234 -0.74 12.12 12.89
N PHE A 235 0.13 12.04 13.89
CA PHE A 235 1.10 13.10 14.16
C PHE A 235 2.52 12.60 13.87
N PRO A 236 3.32 13.33 13.07
CA PRO A 236 4.68 12.92 12.79
C PRO A 236 5.54 13.01 14.04
N LEU A 237 6.51 12.11 14.18
CA LEU A 237 7.57 12.29 15.16
C LEU A 237 8.58 13.33 14.65
N PRO A 238 9.29 14.03 15.54
CA PRO A 238 10.49 14.77 15.16
C PRO A 238 11.47 13.80 14.50
N GLY A 239 11.92 14.12 13.29
CA GLY A 239 12.78 13.22 12.52
C GLY A 239 13.72 14.00 11.62
N ASP A 240 14.83 13.36 11.26
CA ASP A 240 15.77 13.91 10.28
C ASP A 240 15.05 14.09 8.93
N PRO A 241 15.02 15.31 8.37
CA PRO A 241 14.37 15.56 7.09
C PRO A 241 14.89 14.70 5.93
N GLU A 242 16.14 14.24 5.99
CA GLU A 242 16.76 13.40 4.95
C GLU A 242 16.31 11.93 5.00
N PHE A 243 15.92 11.44 6.18
CA PHE A 243 15.66 10.01 6.40
C PHE A 243 14.24 9.69 6.84
N SER A 244 13.52 10.65 7.42
CA SER A 244 12.13 10.47 7.81
C SER A 244 11.22 10.57 6.60
N ARG A 245 10.43 9.52 6.35
CA ARG A 245 9.42 9.53 5.28
C ARG A 245 8.29 10.51 5.58
N SER A 246 8.09 10.89 6.85
CA SER A 246 7.12 11.91 7.23
C SER A 246 7.64 13.34 7.07
N SER A 247 8.91 13.57 6.71
CA SER A 247 9.46 14.93 6.56
C SER A 247 8.90 15.71 5.38
N ARG A 248 8.33 15.01 4.39
CA ARG A 248 7.80 15.60 3.14
C ARG A 248 6.30 15.77 3.14
N ILE A 249 5.63 15.55 4.27
CA ILE A 249 4.17 15.65 4.33
C ILE A 249 3.66 17.05 3.99
N ASP A 250 4.48 18.09 4.10
CA ASP A 250 4.11 19.45 3.68
C ASP A 250 4.18 19.70 2.16
N ASP A 251 4.84 18.82 1.40
CA ASP A 251 4.89 18.89 -0.05
C ASP A 251 3.64 18.24 -0.64
N MET A 252 2.64 19.05 -1.01
CA MET A 252 1.37 18.56 -1.56
C MET A 252 1.46 17.98 -2.98
N ASP A 253 2.59 18.16 -3.68
CA ASP A 253 2.80 17.52 -4.97
C ASP A 253 3.32 16.09 -4.79
N LEU A 254 4.11 15.84 -3.75
CA LEU A 254 4.57 14.49 -3.38
C LEU A 254 3.61 13.74 -2.45
N CYS A 255 3.00 14.46 -1.51
CA CYS A 255 2.18 13.95 -0.42
C CYS A 255 0.79 14.64 -0.39
N PRO A 256 -0.02 14.49 -1.45
CA PRO A 256 -1.29 15.20 -1.57
C PRO A 256 -2.31 14.78 -0.51
N ILE A 257 -3.14 15.73 -0.10
CA ILE A 257 -4.42 15.47 0.55
C ILE A 257 -5.44 15.16 -0.55
N ILE A 258 -6.05 13.97 -0.49
CA ILE A 258 -6.95 13.45 -1.52
C ILE A 258 -8.41 13.46 -1.09
N TYR A 259 -8.67 13.73 0.19
CA TYR A 259 -10.00 13.90 0.76
C TYR A 259 -9.93 14.85 1.96
N GLY A 260 -10.94 15.71 2.08
CA GLY A 260 -11.00 16.71 3.15
C GLY A 260 -10.04 17.89 2.96
N ASP A 261 -10.02 18.76 3.96
CA ASP A 261 -9.14 19.93 4.02
C ASP A 261 -7.91 19.65 4.88
N ARG A 262 -6.86 20.46 4.69
CA ARG A 262 -5.65 20.43 5.53
C ARG A 262 -5.98 20.83 6.97
N ILE A 263 -5.66 19.96 7.92
CA ILE A 263 -5.80 20.21 9.35
C ILE A 263 -4.42 20.46 9.95
N GLU A 264 -4.05 21.73 10.14
CA GLU A 264 -2.67 22.15 10.50
C GLU A 264 -2.10 21.47 11.75
N SER A 265 -2.94 21.17 12.76
CA SER A 265 -2.48 20.47 13.96
C SER A 265 -1.89 19.09 13.65
N ALA A 266 -2.35 18.44 12.59
CA ALA A 266 -1.89 17.11 12.19
C ALA A 266 -0.52 17.14 11.48
N PHE A 267 -0.03 18.32 11.06
CA PHE A 267 1.26 18.49 10.39
C PHE A 267 2.38 18.88 11.38
N THR A 268 2.00 19.25 12.60
CA THR A 268 2.97 19.66 13.62
C THR A 268 3.55 18.43 14.31
N PRO A 269 4.88 18.25 14.33
CA PRO A 269 5.52 17.17 15.06
C PRO A 269 5.16 17.20 16.55
N GLN A 270 4.95 16.03 17.13
CA GLN A 270 4.61 15.88 18.55
C GLN A 270 5.73 15.13 19.27
N ASP A 271 6.16 15.68 20.41
CA ASP A 271 7.12 15.03 21.33
C ASP A 271 6.54 13.75 21.98
#